data_AF-A0A2M9A8E2-F1
#
_entry.id   AF-A0A2M9A8E2-F1
#
_cell.length_a   1.000
_cell.length_b   1.000
_cell.length_c   1.000
_cell.angle_alpha   90.00
_cell.angle_beta   90.00
_cell.angle_gamma   90.00
#
_symmetry.space_group_name_H-M   'P 1'
#
loop_
_entity.id
_entity.type
_entity.pdbx_description
1 polymer ?
#
loop_
_entity_poly.entity_id
_entity_poly.type
_entity_poly.pdbx_seq_one_letter_code
_entity_poly.pdbx_strand_id
1 'polypeptide(L)'
;MDSKKMKLILAVSVAVNVALLVIMFALKSGYAEQAQASYKVATKAYTDQVAKTVKAQNDFIQKGNLIWQLTFETTAQNLSKSAFDARVAALDEGKLLNPQTSGEVTTLSCGENCKVSFTFKGGKFVSVDNQELVALSPSATFKVEAPAPFSFKEK
;
A
#
# COMPACT_ATOMS: atom_id res chain seq x y z
N MET A 1 -51.42 -54.06 10.06
CA MET A 1 -50.88 -53.07 9.09
C MET A 1 -50.31 -53.84 7.90
N ASP A 2 -50.71 -53.53 6.67
CA ASP A 2 -50.29 -54.27 5.47
C ASP A 2 -48.77 -54.16 5.26
N SER A 3 -48.08 -55.30 5.07
CA SER A 3 -46.62 -55.39 4.90
C SER A 3 -46.12 -54.49 3.75
N LYS A 4 -46.91 -54.31 2.69
CA LYS A 4 -46.56 -53.42 1.58
C LYS A 4 -46.58 -51.95 2.00
N LYS A 5 -47.56 -51.54 2.82
CA LYS A 5 -47.65 -50.17 3.35
C LYS A 5 -46.51 -49.86 4.33
N MET A 6 -46.13 -50.83 5.16
CA MET A 6 -45.02 -50.69 6.10
C MET A 6 -43.67 -50.55 5.37
N LYS A 7 -43.41 -51.37 4.34
CA LYS A 7 -42.22 -51.24 3.48
C LYS A 7 -42.16 -49.91 2.74
N LEU A 8 -43.32 -49.41 2.27
CA LEU A 8 -43.41 -48.11 1.60
C LEU A 8 -43.06 -46.96 2.55
N ILE A 9 -43.62 -46.94 3.76
CA ILE A 9 -43.32 -45.92 4.79
C ILE A 9 -41.84 -45.94 5.16
N LEU A 10 -41.26 -47.13 5.31
CA LEU A 10 -39.84 -47.29 5.67
C LEU A 10 -38.92 -46.82 4.53
N ALA A 11 -39.25 -47.14 3.27
CA ALA A 11 -38.52 -46.65 2.10
C ALA A 11 -38.59 -45.13 1.94
N VAL A 12 -39.78 -44.53 2.14
CA VAL A 12 -39.97 -43.07 2.10
C VAL A 12 -39.18 -42.39 3.23
N SER A 13 -39.22 -42.95 4.44
CA SER A 13 -38.46 -42.42 5.58
C SER A 13 -36.95 -42.44 5.32
N VAL A 14 -36.41 -43.51 4.74
CA VAL A 14 -34.99 -43.59 4.36
C VAL A 14 -34.64 -42.57 3.28
N ALA A 15 -35.47 -42.44 2.24
CA ALA A 15 -35.25 -41.47 1.16
C ALA A 15 -35.22 -40.01 1.68
N VAL A 16 -36.12 -39.66 2.60
CA VAL A 16 -36.16 -38.31 3.21
C VAL A 16 -34.91 -38.04 4.04
N ASN A 17 -34.44 -39.01 4.82
CA ASN A 17 -33.21 -38.85 5.61
C ASN A 17 -31.96 -38.71 4.73
N VAL A 18 -31.87 -39.48 3.65
CA VAL A 18 -30.77 -39.35 2.67
C VAL A 18 -30.80 -37.99 1.98
N ALA A 19 -31.97 -37.50 1.58
CA ALA A 19 -32.12 -36.16 1.00
C ALA A 19 -31.67 -35.05 1.97
N LEU A 20 -32.04 -35.15 3.25
CA LEU A 20 -31.61 -34.20 4.28
C LEU A 20 -30.08 -34.21 4.48
N LEU A 21 -29.45 -35.39 4.48
CA LEU A 21 -28.00 -35.49 4.59
C LEU A 21 -27.30 -34.84 3.39
N VAL A 22 -27.78 -35.07 2.17
CA VAL A 22 -27.22 -34.44 0.95
C VAL A 22 -27.35 -32.92 1.03
N ILE A 23 -28.48 -32.39 1.48
CA ILE A 23 -28.69 -30.94 1.68
C ILE A 23 -27.71 -30.39 2.73
N MET A 24 -27.52 -31.07 3.86
CA MET A 24 -26.54 -30.65 4.88
C MET A 24 -25.10 -30.61 4.33
N PHE A 25 -24.70 -31.62 3.55
CA PHE A 25 -23.36 -31.64 2.94
C PHE A 25 -23.19 -30.53 1.89
N ALA A 26 -24.20 -30.30 1.04
CA ALA A 26 -24.18 -29.23 0.04
C ALA A 26 -24.14 -27.83 0.66
N LEU A 27 -24.89 -27.60 1.74
CA LEU A 27 -24.82 -26.36 2.51
C LEU A 27 -23.43 -26.19 3.12
N LYS A 28 -22.89 -27.24 3.78
CA LYS A 28 -21.56 -27.20 4.40
C LYS A 28 -20.44 -26.92 3.40
N SER A 29 -20.46 -27.55 2.23
CA SER A 29 -19.46 -27.28 1.17
C SER A 29 -19.60 -25.87 0.61
N GLY A 30 -20.83 -25.39 0.38
CA GLY A 30 -21.08 -24.02 -0.06
C GLY A 30 -20.60 -22.97 0.96
N TYR A 31 -20.85 -23.19 2.26
CA TYR A 31 -20.34 -22.33 3.33
C TYR A 31 -18.81 -22.31 3.39
N ALA A 32 -18.16 -23.47 3.25
CA ALA A 32 -16.70 -23.56 3.26
C ALA A 32 -16.06 -22.83 2.07
N GLU A 33 -16.62 -22.99 0.87
CA GLU A 33 -16.15 -22.29 -0.33
C GLU A 33 -16.36 -20.78 -0.26
N GLN A 34 -17.53 -20.32 0.22
CA GLN A 34 -17.80 -18.89 0.41
C GLN A 34 -16.89 -18.27 1.48
N ALA A 35 -16.62 -19.01 2.57
CA ALA A 35 -15.68 -18.58 3.59
C ALA A 35 -14.27 -18.44 3.03
N GLN A 36 -13.81 -19.44 2.28
CA GLN A 36 -12.48 -19.44 1.69
C GLN A 36 -12.33 -18.34 0.63
N ALA A 37 -13.36 -18.10 -0.19
CA ALA A 37 -13.36 -17.04 -1.20
C ALA A 37 -13.31 -15.66 -0.53
N SER A 38 -14.17 -15.40 0.46
CA SER A 38 -14.21 -14.13 1.19
C SER A 38 -12.91 -13.88 1.95
N TYR A 39 -12.33 -14.92 2.56
CA TYR A 39 -11.02 -14.86 3.21
C TYR A 39 -9.89 -14.54 2.23
N LYS A 40 -9.86 -15.18 1.05
CA LYS A 40 -8.86 -14.89 0.01
C LYS A 40 -8.93 -13.45 -0.47
N VAL A 41 -10.14 -12.92 -0.69
CA VAL A 41 -10.33 -11.53 -1.11
C VAL A 41 -9.86 -10.55 -0.02
N ALA A 42 -10.27 -10.76 1.23
CA ALA A 42 -9.87 -9.91 2.35
C ALA A 42 -8.35 -9.96 2.59
N THR A 43 -7.76 -11.16 2.55
CA THR A 43 -6.31 -11.35 2.70
C THR A 43 -5.56 -10.65 1.58
N LYS A 44 -5.98 -10.83 0.32
CA LYS A 44 -5.35 -10.17 -0.83
C LYS A 44 -5.43 -8.65 -0.70
N ALA A 45 -6.60 -8.10 -0.39
CA ALA A 45 -6.76 -6.65 -0.22
C ALA A 45 -5.84 -6.10 0.87
N TYR A 46 -5.76 -6.78 2.02
CA TYR A 46 -4.86 -6.41 3.11
C TYR A 46 -3.38 -6.53 2.71
N THR A 47 -2.96 -7.63 2.08
CA THR A 47 -1.59 -7.81 1.61
C THR A 47 -1.20 -6.77 0.55
N ASP A 48 -2.11 -6.45 -0.37
CA ASP A 48 -1.89 -5.41 -1.40
C ASP A 48 -1.75 -4.03 -0.73
N GLN A 49 -2.53 -3.72 0.32
CA GLN A 49 -2.40 -2.50 1.11
C GLN A 49 -1.06 -2.42 1.87
N VAL A 50 -0.65 -3.51 2.53
CA VAL A 50 0.64 -3.60 3.22
C VAL A 50 1.78 -3.38 2.22
N ALA A 51 1.75 -4.08 1.08
CA ALA A 51 2.76 -3.95 0.04
C ALA A 51 2.86 -2.52 -0.50
N LYS A 52 1.71 -1.88 -0.76
CA LYS A 52 1.67 -0.46 -1.17
C LYS A 52 2.29 0.46 -0.12
N THR A 53 1.97 0.23 1.16
CA THR A 53 2.47 1.05 2.28
C THR A 53 3.97 0.88 2.47
N VAL A 54 4.47 -0.36 2.45
CA VAL A 54 5.91 -0.66 2.55
C VAL A 54 6.67 -0.06 1.37
N LYS A 55 6.13 -0.16 0.15
CA LYS A 55 6.74 0.49 -1.02
C LYS A 55 6.81 2.01 -0.84
N ALA A 56 5.73 2.64 -0.39
CA ALA A 56 5.71 4.08 -0.16
C ALA A 56 6.70 4.52 0.94
N GLN A 57 6.85 3.73 2.01
CA GLN A 57 7.88 3.97 3.04
C GLN A 57 9.29 3.88 2.44
N ASN A 58 9.58 2.82 1.67
CA ASN A 58 10.89 2.64 1.06
C ASN A 58 11.22 3.76 0.08
N ASP A 59 10.27 4.16 -0.77
CA ASP A 59 10.43 5.26 -1.72
C ASP A 59 10.72 6.58 -0.96
N PHE A 60 10.01 6.83 0.14
CA PHE A 60 10.24 8.01 0.98
C PHE A 60 11.61 7.99 1.64
N ILE A 61 12.04 6.87 2.22
CA ILE A 61 13.36 6.72 2.86
C ILE A 61 14.46 6.97 1.82
N GLN A 62 14.34 6.37 0.64
CA GLN A 62 15.33 6.52 -0.42
C GLN A 62 15.44 7.98 -0.89
N LYS A 63 14.31 8.62 -1.23
CA LYS A 63 14.29 10.01 -1.67
C LYS A 63 14.72 10.98 -0.56
N GLY A 64 14.25 10.75 0.65
CA GLY A 64 14.59 11.54 1.84
C GLY A 64 16.08 11.51 2.12
N ASN A 65 16.72 10.33 2.07
CA ASN A 65 18.17 10.19 2.25
C ASN A 65 18.95 10.98 1.19
N LEU A 66 18.55 10.87 -0.09
CA LEU A 66 19.19 11.63 -1.17
C LEU A 66 19.03 13.15 -0.97
N ILE A 67 17.84 13.61 -0.59
CA ILE A 67 17.59 15.04 -0.33
C ILE A 67 18.39 15.53 0.88
N TRP A 68 18.53 14.73 1.94
CA TRP A 68 19.37 15.09 3.08
C TRP A 68 20.84 15.19 2.70
N GLN A 69 21.34 14.24 1.92
CA GLN A 69 22.70 14.28 1.39
C GLN A 69 22.92 15.52 0.51
N LEU A 70 22.01 15.79 -0.42
CA LEU A 70 22.05 16.99 -1.26
C LEU A 70 22.03 18.27 -0.41
N THR A 71 21.19 18.32 0.62
CA THR A 71 21.10 19.46 1.53
C THR A 71 22.43 19.69 2.25
N PHE A 72 23.03 18.62 2.79
CA PHE A 72 24.33 18.70 3.45
C PHE A 72 25.43 19.14 2.48
N GLU A 73 25.57 18.49 1.32
CA GLU A 73 26.63 18.83 0.36
C GLU A 73 26.47 20.24 -0.22
N THR A 74 25.23 20.70 -0.41
CA THR A 74 24.95 22.04 -0.93
C THR A 74 25.22 23.13 0.10
N THR A 75 25.08 22.83 1.39
CA THR A 75 25.31 23.79 2.48
C THR A 75 26.74 23.77 3.01
N ALA A 76 27.45 22.64 2.92
CA ALA A 76 28.79 22.47 3.47
C ALA A 76 29.93 22.65 2.44
N GLN A 77 29.64 22.48 1.15
CA GLN A 77 30.67 22.53 0.10
C GLN A 77 30.43 23.70 -0.88
N ASN A 78 30.86 23.54 -2.13
CA ASN A 78 30.64 24.52 -3.19
C ASN A 78 29.15 24.89 -3.32
N LEU A 79 28.83 26.12 -2.92
CA LEU A 79 27.49 26.69 -2.86
C LEU A 79 26.93 27.06 -4.23
N SER A 80 27.61 26.74 -5.35
CA SER A 80 27.10 27.10 -6.68
C SER A 80 25.94 26.21 -7.13
N LYS A 81 25.02 26.78 -7.91
CA LYS A 81 23.95 26.03 -8.58
C LYS A 81 24.52 24.95 -9.49
N SER A 82 25.61 25.24 -10.20
CA SER A 82 26.25 24.25 -11.07
C SER A 82 26.77 23.02 -10.30
N ALA A 83 27.33 23.23 -9.11
CA ALA A 83 27.78 22.14 -8.26
C ALA A 83 26.59 21.37 -7.66
N PHE A 84 25.50 22.05 -7.31
CA PHE A 84 24.24 21.41 -6.95
C PHE A 84 23.72 20.51 -8.08
N ASP A 85 23.60 21.04 -9.30
CA ASP A 85 23.09 20.30 -10.46
C ASP A 85 23.98 19.06 -10.76
N ALA A 86 25.30 19.20 -10.62
CA ALA A 86 26.24 18.09 -10.77
C ALA A 86 26.07 17.01 -9.68
N ARG A 87 25.85 17.40 -8.43
CA ARG A 87 25.58 16.46 -7.33
C ARG A 87 24.25 15.75 -7.51
N VAL A 88 23.22 16.45 -7.95
CA VAL A 88 21.93 15.82 -8.30
C VAL A 88 22.14 14.76 -9.38
N ALA A 89 22.89 15.08 -10.44
CA ALA A 89 23.18 14.12 -11.50
C ALA A 89 24.00 12.90 -11.02
N ALA A 90 24.90 13.10 -10.06
CA ALA A 90 25.74 12.03 -9.50
C ALA A 90 25.03 11.16 -8.46
N LEU A 91 24.17 11.75 -7.63
CA LEU A 91 23.50 11.05 -6.53
C LEU A 91 22.16 10.44 -6.94
N ASP A 92 21.47 11.02 -7.92
CA ASP A 92 20.15 10.59 -8.38
C ASP A 92 20.21 9.90 -9.76
N GLU A 93 21.10 8.91 -9.91
CA GLU A 93 21.22 8.13 -11.16
C GLU A 93 19.88 7.51 -11.59
N GLY A 94 19.05 7.12 -10.62
CA GLY A 94 17.71 6.57 -10.82
C GLY A 94 16.63 7.60 -11.17
N LYS A 95 16.96 8.90 -11.20
CA LYS A 95 16.03 10.02 -11.46
C LYS A 95 14.79 9.99 -10.57
N LEU A 96 14.97 9.68 -9.29
CA LEU A 96 13.92 9.53 -8.30
C LEU A 96 13.40 10.87 -7.78
N LEU A 97 14.23 11.91 -7.80
CA LEU A 97 13.96 13.22 -7.20
C LEU A 97 13.22 14.19 -8.13
N ASN A 98 13.26 13.93 -9.45
CA ASN A 98 12.60 14.72 -10.50
C ASN A 98 12.72 16.25 -10.32
N PRO A 99 13.93 16.81 -10.41
CA PRO A 99 14.16 18.23 -10.12
C PRO A 99 13.32 19.15 -11.02
N GLN A 100 12.58 20.07 -10.40
CA GLN A 100 11.81 21.09 -11.09
C GLN A 100 12.45 22.44 -10.84
N THR A 101 13.05 23.05 -11.86
CA THR A 101 13.68 24.38 -11.74
C THR A 101 12.76 25.45 -12.33
N SER A 102 12.43 26.46 -11.52
CA SER A 102 11.70 27.65 -11.93
C SER A 102 12.45 28.89 -11.45
N GLY A 103 13.11 29.58 -12.39
CA GLY A 103 13.96 30.74 -12.09
C GLY A 103 15.08 30.38 -11.12
N GLU A 104 15.07 31.01 -9.95
CA GLU A 104 16.07 30.85 -8.88
C GLU A 104 15.78 29.66 -7.95
N VAL A 105 14.68 28.94 -8.13
CA VAL A 105 14.26 27.87 -7.22
C VAL A 105 14.28 26.52 -7.92
N THR A 106 14.92 25.54 -7.28
CA THR A 106 14.85 24.12 -7.67
C THR A 106 14.11 23.33 -6.61
N THR A 107 12.99 22.71 -6.97
CA THR A 107 12.18 21.87 -6.09
C THR A 107 12.42 20.39 -6.39
N LEU A 108 12.60 19.60 -5.33
CA LEU A 108 12.75 18.15 -5.36
C LEU A 108 11.56 17.51 -4.65
N SER A 109 11.00 16.43 -5.21
CA SER A 109 9.88 15.71 -4.57
C SER A 109 10.40 14.53 -3.74
N CYS A 110 10.00 14.48 -2.47
CA CYS A 110 10.22 13.35 -1.56
C CYS A 110 9.02 12.39 -1.48
N GLY A 111 7.90 12.71 -2.15
CA GLY A 111 6.65 11.94 -2.09
C GLY A 111 5.45 12.75 -2.59
N GLU A 112 4.25 12.17 -2.51
CA GLU A 112 3.00 12.76 -3.03
C GLU A 112 2.68 14.12 -2.39
N ASN A 113 3.00 14.29 -1.10
CA ASN A 113 2.79 15.52 -0.34
C ASN A 113 4.10 16.00 0.33
N CYS A 114 5.22 15.82 -0.37
CA CYS A 114 6.53 16.19 0.17
C CYS A 114 7.39 16.84 -0.90
N LYS A 115 7.77 18.09 -0.66
CA LYS A 115 8.65 18.89 -1.51
C LYS A 115 9.74 19.56 -0.67
N VAL A 116 10.92 19.64 -1.24
CA VAL A 116 12.05 20.40 -0.69
C VAL A 116 12.54 21.37 -1.74
N SER A 117 12.66 22.64 -1.39
CA SER A 117 12.99 23.71 -2.33
C SER A 117 14.34 24.34 -2.01
N PHE A 118 15.22 24.39 -3.01
CA PHE A 118 16.53 25.02 -2.95
C PHE A 118 16.49 26.34 -3.70
N THR A 119 16.90 27.42 -3.05
CA THR A 119 16.94 28.76 -3.65
C THR A 119 18.37 29.17 -3.97
N PHE A 120 18.59 29.60 -5.20
CA PHE A 120 19.87 30.05 -5.74
C PHE A 120 19.75 31.46 -6.31
N LYS A 121 20.40 32.45 -5.70
CA LYS A 121 20.45 33.82 -6.23
C LYS A 121 21.78 34.09 -6.90
N GLY A 122 21.74 34.57 -8.14
CA GLY A 122 22.96 34.79 -8.93
C GLY A 122 23.85 33.53 -9.04
N GLY A 123 23.24 32.34 -9.06
CA GLY A 123 23.94 31.06 -9.15
C GLY A 123 24.59 30.58 -7.85
N LYS A 124 24.34 31.23 -6.71
CA LYS A 124 24.80 30.79 -5.38
C LYS A 124 23.63 30.40 -4.49
N PHE A 125 23.81 29.35 -3.72
CA PHE A 125 22.86 28.86 -2.73
C PHE A 125 22.58 29.93 -1.68
N VAL A 126 21.30 30.11 -1.36
CA VAL A 126 20.82 31.07 -0.37
C VAL A 126 20.09 30.35 0.76
N SER A 127 19.18 29.44 0.42
CA SER A 127 18.35 28.77 1.41
C SER A 127 17.79 27.45 0.90
N VAL A 128 17.43 26.59 1.83
CA VAL A 128 16.66 25.36 1.60
C VAL A 128 15.41 25.41 2.47
N ASP A 129 14.27 25.08 1.88
CA ASP A 129 13.02 24.85 2.59
C ASP A 129 12.74 23.34 2.61
N ASN A 130 12.83 22.75 3.80
CA ASN A 130 12.62 21.34 4.07
C ASN A 130 11.51 21.09 5.11
N GLN A 131 10.63 22.06 5.34
CA GLN A 131 9.60 21.96 6.37
C GLN A 131 8.70 20.74 6.18
N GLU A 132 8.27 20.46 4.95
CA GLU A 132 7.43 19.30 4.64
C GLU A 132 8.14 17.97 4.92
N LEU A 133 9.45 17.89 4.62
CA LEU A 133 10.25 16.68 4.88
C LEU A 133 10.40 16.41 6.38
N VAL A 134 10.57 17.47 7.19
CA VAL A 134 10.72 17.36 8.66
C VAL A 134 9.37 17.13 9.35
N ALA A 135 8.29 17.73 8.84
CA ALA A 135 6.95 17.61 9.41
C ALA A 135 6.29 16.25 9.14
N LEU A 136 6.81 15.48 8.18
CA LEU A 136 6.30 14.15 7.87
C LEU A 136 6.55 13.19 9.02
N SER A 137 5.46 12.80 9.70
CA SER A 137 5.45 11.69 10.64
C SER A 137 5.25 10.38 9.86
N PRO A 138 6.24 9.46 9.83
CA PRO A 138 6.10 8.20 9.10
C PRO A 138 4.95 7.35 9.62
N SER A 139 4.73 7.35 10.95
CA SER A 139 3.63 6.61 11.58
C SER A 139 2.25 7.23 11.30
N ALA A 140 2.19 8.54 11.04
CA ALA A 140 0.95 9.17 10.61
C ALA A 140 0.67 8.95 9.11
N THR A 141 1.72 8.90 8.30
CA THR A 141 1.64 8.93 6.83
C THR A 141 1.48 7.54 6.22
N PHE A 142 2.20 6.55 6.77
CA PHE A 142 2.25 5.20 6.21
C PHE A 142 1.47 4.23 7.09
N LYS A 143 0.15 4.40 7.09
CA LYS A 143 -0.76 3.56 7.88
C LYS A 143 -1.30 2.40 7.05
N VAL A 144 -1.30 1.24 7.67
CA VAL A 144 -2.08 0.08 7.23
C VAL A 144 -3.35 0.08 8.07
N GLU A 145 -4.51 0.08 7.40
CA GLU A 145 -5.78 -0.05 8.10
C GLU A 145 -5.98 -1.50 8.55
N ALA A 146 -6.72 -1.69 9.64
CA ALA A 146 -7.11 -3.02 10.04
C ALA A 146 -7.90 -3.69 8.89
N PRO A 147 -7.67 -4.99 8.62
CA PRO A 147 -8.44 -5.68 7.60
C PRO A 147 -9.92 -5.59 7.94
N ALA A 148 -10.76 -5.40 6.91
CA ALA A 148 -12.20 -5.37 7.11
C ALA A 148 -12.65 -6.66 7.83
N PRO A 149 -13.58 -6.56 8.79
CA PRO A 149 -14.11 -7.74 9.46
C PRO A 149 -14.69 -8.69 8.42
N PHE A 150 -14.42 -9.97 8.62
CA PHE A 150 -14.91 -11.01 7.73
C PHE A 150 -16.45 -11.00 7.72
N SER A 151 -17.04 -10.87 6.53
CA SER A 151 -18.49 -10.89 6.32
C SER A 151 -18.82 -11.93 5.27
N PHE A 152 -19.68 -12.89 5.61
CA PHE A 152 -20.39 -13.67 4.61
C PHE A 152 -21.31 -12.71 3.87
N LYS A 153 -20.98 -12.33 2.63
CA LYS A 153 -21.94 -11.62 1.80
C LYS A 153 -23.00 -12.63 1.35
N GLU A 154 -24.19 -12.58 1.95
CA GLU A 154 -25.38 -13.19 1.37
C GLU A 154 -25.59 -12.58 -0.03
N LYS A 155 -25.68 -13.44 -1.05
CA LYS A 155 -26.03 -13.03 -2.42
C LYS A 155 -27.53 -12.90 -2.55
#